data_AF-A0A1U7IMB9-F1
#
_entry.id   AF-A0A1U7IMB9-F1
#
_cell.length_a   1.000
_cell.length_b   1.000
_cell.length_c   1.000
_cell.angle_alpha   90.00
_cell.angle_beta   90.00
_cell.angle_gamma   90.00
#
_symmetry.space_group_name_H-M   'P 1'
#
loop_
_entity.id
_entity.type
_entity.pdbx_description
1 polymer ?
#
loop_
_entity_poly.entity_id
_entity_poly.type
_entity_poly.pdbx_seq_one_letter_code
_entity_poly.pdbx_strand_id
1 'polypeptide(L)' 'MEFDRLPVKVLGFLGKEKITILLLPGNGFVDGGIIETLPAEMIPLDLRMPNNEFDVLRDRVSGEFVKVLRKTDLI' A
#
# COMPACT_ATOMS: atom_id res chain seq x y z
N MET A 1 11.91 -15.55 -2.96
CA MET A 1 11.42 -14.51 -2.04
C MET A 1 9.91 -14.65 -1.99
N GLU A 2 9.33 -14.75 -0.80
CA GLU A 2 7.88 -14.80 -0.62
C GLU A 2 7.37 -13.38 -0.38
N PHE A 3 6.38 -12.96 -1.18
CA PHE A 3 5.79 -11.63 -1.08
C PHE A 3 4.33 -11.73 -0.66
N ASP A 4 3.90 -10.80 0.19
CA ASP A 4 2.49 -10.60 0.50
C ASP A 4 1.95 -9.47 -0.39
N ARG A 5 0.89 -9.75 -1.15
CA ARG A 5 0.10 -8.74 -1.84
C ARG A 5 -0.99 -8.26 -0.89
N LEU A 6 -0.88 -7.01 -0.45
CA LEU A 6 -1.77 -6.44 0.55
C LEU A 6 -2.68 -5.36 -0.07
N PRO A 7 -4.01 -5.48 0.09
CA PRO A 7 -4.94 -4.47 -0.39
C PRO A 7 -4.83 -3.19 0.43
N VAL A 8 -4.87 -2.04 -0.24
CA VAL A 8 -4.73 -0.74 0.45
C VAL A 8 -5.81 0.26 0.06
N LYS A 9 -6.04 1.23 0.94
CA LYS A 9 -6.80 2.44 0.69
C LYS A 9 -5.94 3.66 0.97
N VAL A 10 -5.79 4.56 0.00
CA VAL A 10 -5.12 5.84 0.22
C VAL A 10 -6.03 6.73 1.06
N LEU A 11 -5.49 7.28 2.14
CA LEU A 11 -6.19 8.23 3.00
C LEU A 11 -5.89 9.67 2.60
N GLY A 12 -4.68 9.94 2.09
CA GLY A 12 -4.30 11.25 1.56
C GLY A 12 -2.81 11.55 1.68
N PHE A 13 -2.45 12.76 1.27
CA PHE A 13 -1.08 13.29 1.33
C PHE A 13 -0.91 14.21 2.55
N LEU A 14 -0.12 13.79 3.52
CA LEU A 14 0.17 14.55 4.75
C LEU A 14 1.64 15.00 4.78
N GLY A 15 2.05 15.78 3.79
CA GLY A 15 3.33 16.49 3.76
C GLY A 15 4.60 15.63 3.61
N LYS A 16 5.71 16.29 3.25
CA LYS A 16 7.07 15.72 3.04
C LYS A 16 7.10 14.42 2.24
N GLU A 17 6.48 14.41 1.07
CA GLU A 17 6.68 13.34 0.07
C GLU A 17 6.24 11.95 0.57
N LYS A 18 5.29 11.87 1.50
CA LYS A 18 4.71 10.62 1.98
C LYS A 18 3.21 10.57 1.77
N ILE A 19 2.71 9.39 1.45
CA ILE A 19 1.29 9.10 1.29
C ILE A 19 0.84 8.18 2.41
N THR A 20 -0.21 8.58 3.12
CA THR A 20 -0.81 7.77 4.16
C THR A 20 -1.76 6.76 3.52
N ILE A 21 -1.55 5.49 3.83
CA ILE A 21 -2.38 4.39 3.36
C ILE A 21 -2.95 3.61 4.56
N LEU A 22 -4.08 2.97 4.34
CA LEU A 22 -4.66 1.97 5.21
C LEU A 22 -4.50 0.61 4.55
N LEU A 23 -3.73 -0.29 5.15
CA LEU A 23 -3.70 -1.71 4.80
C LEU A 23 -5.01 -2.34 5.27
N LEU A 24 -5.79 -2.90 4.34
CA LEU A 24 -7.08 -3.49 4.65
C LEU A 24 -6.92 -4.90 5.24
N PRO A 25 -7.85 -5.35 6.11
CA PRO A 25 -7.76 -6.64 6.78
C PRO A 25 -7.73 -7.81 5.79
N GLY A 26 -6.71 -8.65 5.96
CA GLY A 26 -6.38 -9.83 5.17
C GLY A 26 -4.92 -10.20 5.48
N ASN A 27 -4.68 -11.42 5.96
CA ASN A 27 -3.39 -11.90 6.49
C ASN A 27 -2.88 -11.17 7.76
N GLY A 28 -3.54 -11.38 8.90
CA GLY A 28 -2.95 -11.11 10.23
C GLY A 28 -3.12 -9.71 10.82
N PHE A 29 -3.91 -8.83 10.20
CA PHE A 29 -4.23 -7.50 10.75
C PHE A 29 -5.53 -7.52 11.55
N VAL A 30 -5.45 -7.09 12.83
CA VAL A 30 -6.57 -7.07 13.78
C VAL A 30 -7.65 -6.05 13.33
N ASP A 31 -8.92 -6.42 13.46
CA ASP A 31 -10.17 -5.66 13.21
C ASP A 31 -10.05 -4.14 12.95
N GLY A 32 -9.65 -3.76 11.74
CA GLY A 32 -9.59 -2.35 11.32
C GLY A 32 -8.51 -2.01 10.29
N GLY A 33 -7.53 -2.90 10.11
CA GLY A 33 -6.38 -2.65 9.23
C GLY A 33 -5.25 -1.89 9.95
N ILE A 34 -4.16 -1.63 9.24
CA ILE A 34 -3.01 -0.85 9.79
C ILE A 34 -2.75 0.38 8.92
N ILE A 35 -2.60 1.53 9.57
CA ILE A 35 -2.21 2.78 8.90
C ILE A 35 -0.70 2.80 8.74
N GLU A 36 -0.26 3.01 7.51
CA GLU A 36 1.15 3.07 7.12
C GLU A 36 1.43 4.32 6.28
N THR A 37 2.71 4.63 6.10
CA THR A 37 3.14 5.68 5.16
C THR A 37 4.09 5.12 4.12
N LEU A 38 3.85 5.45 2.85
CA LEU A 38 4.74 5.13 1.74
C LEU A 38 5.40 6.39 1.19
N PRO A 39 6.64 6.29 0.67
CA PRO A 39 7.20 7.35 -0.16
C PRO A 39 6.29 7.64 -1.35
N ALA A 40 6.00 8.91 -1.61
CA ALA A 40 5.14 9.34 -2.70
C ALA A 40 5.71 8.94 -4.06
N GLU A 41 7.04 8.87 -4.20
CA GLU A 41 7.73 8.39 -5.40
C GLU A 41 7.40 6.93 -5.76
N MET A 42 7.05 6.10 -4.78
CA MET A 42 6.63 4.71 -4.99
C MET A 42 5.21 4.62 -5.59
N ILE A 43 4.40 5.66 -5.39
CA ILE A 43 2.99 5.69 -5.81
C ILE A 43 2.85 6.56 -7.08
N PRO A 44 2.32 6.01 -8.18
CA PRO A 44 2.01 6.77 -9.38
C PRO A 44 1.19 8.03 -9.07
N LEU A 45 1.49 9.14 -9.74
CA LEU A 45 0.92 10.46 -9.41
C LEU A 45 -0.62 10.46 -9.40
N ASP A 46 -1.24 9.73 -10.32
CA ASP A 46 -2.68 9.57 -10.44
C ASP A 46 -3.32 8.78 -9.29
N LEU A 47 -2.53 7.99 -8.57
CA LEU A 47 -2.96 7.17 -7.44
C LEU A 47 -2.65 7.80 -6.07
N ARG A 48 -2.17 9.04 -6.02
CA ARG A 48 -1.80 9.71 -4.75
C ARG A 48 -2.96 10.33 -3.99
N MET A 49 -4.12 10.49 -4.64
CA MET A 49 -5.35 10.96 -3.99
C MET A 49 -6.11 9.81 -3.34
N PRO A 50 -7.04 10.05 -2.40
CA PRO A 50 -7.79 8.98 -1.74
C PRO A 50 -8.50 8.05 -2.74
N ASN A 51 -8.08 6.77 -2.79
CA ASN A 51 -8.58 5.72 -3.67
C ASN A 51 -8.29 4.33 -3.08
N ASN A 52 -8.71 3.26 -3.77
CA ASN A 52 -8.39 1.87 -3.43
C ASN A 52 -8.02 1.04 -4.67
N GLU A 53 -7.36 1.66 -5.65
CA GLU A 53 -7.14 1.11 -7.00
C GLU A 53 -5.84 0.31 -7.12
N PHE A 54 -5.03 0.26 -6.06
CA PHE A 54 -3.80 -0.50 -6.03
C PHE A 54 -3.65 -1.33 -4.75
N ASP A 55 -2.73 -2.28 -4.82
CA ASP A 55 -2.24 -3.10 -3.74
C ASP A 55 -0.73 -2.82 -3.57
N VAL A 56 -0.19 -3.18 -2.40
CA VAL A 56 1.25 -3.10 -2.14
C VAL A 56 1.84 -4.49 -2.04
N LEU A 57 3.01 -4.69 -2.64
CA LEU A 57 3.83 -5.86 -2.41
C LEU A 57 4.74 -5.59 -1.22
N ARG A 58 4.66 -6.47 -0.22
CA ARG A 58 5.52 -6.46 0.96
C ARG A 58 6.39 -7.72 0.96
N ASP A 59 7.69 -7.57 1.17
CA ASP A 59 8.56 -8.71 1.42
C ASP A 59 8.18 -9.34 2.77
N ARG A 60 7.89 -10.65 2.78
CA ARG A 60 7.41 -11.33 3.99
C ARG A 60 8.49 -11.45 5.06
N VAL A 61 9.77 -11.46 4.67
CA VAL A 61 10.90 -11.66 5.58
C VAL A 61 11.36 -10.33 6.19
N SER A 62 11.55 -9.30 5.38
CA SER A 62 11.98 -7.98 5.86
C SER A 62 10.82 -7.10 6.33
N GLY A 63 9.60 -7.36 5.85
CA GLY A 63 8.44 -6.50 6.10
C GLY A 63 8.43 -5.22 5.25
N GLU A 64 9.40 -5.03 4.36
CA GLU A 64 9.53 -3.82 3.55
C GLU A 64 8.53 -3.78 2.39
N PHE A 65 8.01 -2.59 2.08
CA PHE A 65 7.22 -2.37 0.88
C PHE A 65 8.12 -2.26 -0.34
N VAL A 66 7.89 -3.11 -1.32
CA VAL A 66 8.76 -3.25 -2.49
C VAL A 66 8.17 -2.52 -3.70
N LYS A 67 6.85 -2.62 -3.89
CA LYS A 67 6.21 -2.12 -5.11
C LYS A 67 4.71 -1.87 -4.93
N VAL A 68 4.19 -0.91 -5.70
CA VAL A 68 2.75 -0.69 -5.92
C VAL A 68 2.29 -1.45 -7.17
N LEU A 69 1.20 -2.20 -7.06
CA LEU A 69 0.56 -2.92 -8.17
C LEU A 69 -0.86 -2.39 -8.36
N ARG A 70 -1.22 -1.98 -9.57
CA ARG A 70 -2.63 -1.66 -9.83
C ARG A 70 -3.45 -2.94 -9.72
N LYS A 71 -4.70 -2.82 -9.28
CA LYS A 71 -5.60 -3.98 -9.19
C LYS A 71 -5.87 -4.63 -10.55
N THR A 72 -5.75 -3.85 -11.62
CA THR A 72 -5.87 -4.32 -13.01
C THR A 72 -4.63 -5.06 -13.52
N ASP A 73 -3.50 -4.97 -12.81
CA ASP A 73 -2.29 -5.67 -13.20
C ASP A 73 -2.46 -7.16 -12.86
N LEU A 74 -2.57 -8.00 -13.91
CA LEU A 74 -2.52 -9.45 -13.77
C LEU A 74 -1.07 -9.86 -13.44
N ILE A 75 -0.91 -10.79 -12.49
CA ILE A 75 0.37 -11.37 -12.08
C ILE A 75 0.92 -12.27 -13.18
#